data_AF-A0A401ZR07-F1
#
_entry.id   AF-A0A401ZR07-F1
#
_cell.length_a   1.000
_cell.length_b   1.000
_cell.length_c   1.000
_cell.angle_alpha   90.00
_cell.angle_beta   90.00
_cell.angle_gamma   90.00
#
_symmetry.space_group_name_H-M   'P 1'
#
loop_
_entity.id
_entity.type
_entity.pdbx_description
1 polymer ?
#
loop_
_entity_poly.entity_id
_entity_poly.type
_entity_poly.pdbx_seq_one_letter_code
_entity_poly.pdbx_strand_id
1 'polypeptide(L)'
;MNVELQHPLHVFFCYAREDKKLRDDLDRHLSSLKRQKVIETWHEYEIVAGVNRQHAIDTYFRKADVVLLLISSDFISSDYCYSHEMQQAMHRHEADSATVLPILLRPVDITGAPFSHLQMLPRDNTPVTLWKNQDEAFFYITQDIRQAIDTRASKLIQSQPIITNKKVGSSSTANDLKQFSDPQTQEKGYVVDGIEDFAAAIDTVPAVTRDLFVYICDWARNLEKVAPVKLQTYHGKSHRLTLLPRLRDDMAGLISIYNVNGTLSLQFWRSVFVHRAPLHLRLIEQHYGEVGQGNYLHKIDQNLFDILTNAYLEAANLPVITPSEQLTEEYKQPLPQKNSDRNMIDLIVEAAFKISADKQSVSLANLYDEYMNSNPGISKGSTHASFDATVNYHCINMRSRFSDVRKRYQKNAYWITKPLFKRVSRGRYMLLSQEEVTAFQKCVQNNVPLIYEDEYDVSLMLKENHAQ
;
A
#
# COMPACT_ATOMS: atom_id res chain seq x y z
N MET A 1 -4.86 7.58 -38.01
CA MET A 1 -6.13 7.31 -37.30
C MET A 1 -5.90 7.79 -35.87
N ASN A 2 -6.39 8.97 -35.52
CA ASN A 2 -6.18 9.54 -34.18
C ASN A 2 -7.09 8.80 -33.21
N VAL A 3 -6.51 7.97 -32.36
CA VAL A 3 -7.24 7.33 -31.26
C VAL A 3 -7.07 8.24 -30.05
N GLU A 4 -8.13 8.96 -29.68
CA GLU A 4 -8.11 9.86 -28.53
C GLU A 4 -8.30 9.06 -27.24
N LEU A 5 -7.39 9.25 -26.29
CA LEU A 5 -7.56 8.81 -24.90
C LEU A 5 -8.77 9.53 -24.30
N GLN A 6 -9.65 8.80 -23.60
CA GLN A 6 -10.82 9.40 -22.92
C GLN A 6 -10.45 10.24 -21.69
N HIS A 7 -9.22 10.09 -21.16
CA HIS A 7 -8.69 10.85 -20.03
C HIS A 7 -7.18 11.12 -20.22
N PRO A 8 -6.66 12.25 -19.72
CA PRO A 8 -5.22 12.52 -19.74
C PRO A 8 -4.45 11.47 -18.94
N LEU A 9 -3.25 11.10 -19.41
CA LEU A 9 -2.34 10.24 -18.63
C LEU A 9 -1.74 11.02 -17.47
N HIS A 10 -1.70 10.41 -16.28
CA HIS A 10 -1.12 11.03 -15.10
C HIS A 10 0.40 10.93 -15.14
N VAL A 11 1.07 12.08 -15.05
CA VAL A 11 2.53 12.20 -15.02
C VAL A 11 2.99 12.61 -13.64
N PHE A 12 3.91 11.84 -13.05
CA PHE A 12 4.52 12.12 -11.75
C PHE A 12 6.01 12.42 -11.89
N PHE A 13 6.48 13.47 -11.22
CA PHE A 13 7.91 13.80 -11.12
C PHE A 13 8.48 13.24 -9.83
N CYS A 14 9.42 12.31 -9.93
CA CYS A 14 10.23 11.86 -8.81
C CYS A 14 11.57 12.58 -8.88
N TYR A 15 11.86 13.45 -7.92
CA TYR A 15 12.99 14.37 -7.97
C TYR A 15 13.47 14.73 -6.56
N ALA A 16 14.75 15.03 -6.42
CA ALA A 16 15.26 15.61 -5.18
C ALA A 16 14.77 17.07 -5.05
N ARG A 17 14.52 17.51 -3.82
CA ARG A 17 13.98 18.86 -3.57
C ARG A 17 14.89 19.96 -4.12
N GLU A 18 16.19 19.70 -4.14
CA GLU A 18 17.28 20.52 -4.65
C GLU A 18 17.13 20.79 -6.16
N ASP A 19 16.51 19.86 -6.90
CA ASP A 19 16.30 19.94 -8.35
C ASP A 19 14.96 20.58 -8.75
N LYS A 20 14.22 21.16 -7.79
CA LYS A 20 12.90 21.76 -8.03
C LYS A 20 12.89 22.74 -9.20
N LYS A 21 13.93 23.55 -9.35
CA LYS A 21 14.01 24.53 -10.45
C LYS A 21 14.00 23.83 -11.82
N LEU A 22 14.83 22.80 -12.00
CA LEU A 22 14.91 22.02 -13.24
C LEU A 22 13.62 21.24 -13.49
N ARG A 23 12.99 20.71 -12.42
CA ARG A 23 11.67 20.10 -12.50
C ARG A 23 10.61 21.08 -13.01
N ASP A 24 10.58 22.30 -12.47
CA ASP A 24 9.61 23.33 -12.86
C ASP A 24 9.82 23.81 -14.30
N ASP A 25 11.09 23.86 -14.75
CA ASP A 25 11.41 24.17 -16.14
C ASP A 25 10.93 23.06 -17.09
N LEU A 26 11.17 21.79 -16.78
CA LEU A 26 10.64 20.66 -17.55
C LEU A 26 9.10 20.67 -17.58
N ASP A 27 8.44 20.87 -16.44
CA ASP A 27 6.98 20.94 -16.37
C ASP A 27 6.39 22.05 -17.25
N ARG A 28 7.11 23.18 -17.38
CA ARG A 28 6.73 24.27 -18.29
C ARG A 28 6.81 23.83 -19.75
N HIS A 29 7.85 23.11 -20.15
CA HIS A 29 7.99 22.55 -21.51
C HIS A 29 6.88 21.53 -21.83
N LEU A 30 6.36 20.82 -20.84
CA LEU A 30 5.21 19.93 -20.98
C LEU A 30 3.85 20.64 -21.13
N SER A 31 3.79 21.97 -21.06
CA SER A 31 2.53 22.75 -21.12
C SER A 31 1.68 22.48 -22.36
N SER A 32 2.31 22.20 -23.51
CA SER A 32 1.59 21.87 -24.74
C SER A 32 0.77 20.58 -24.58
N LEU A 33 1.36 19.54 -24.00
CA LEU A 33 0.71 18.26 -23.75
C LEU A 33 -0.43 18.40 -22.72
N LYS A 34 -0.23 19.23 -21.69
CA LYS A 34 -1.26 19.56 -20.69
C LYS A 34 -2.45 20.28 -21.32
N ARG A 35 -2.20 21.29 -22.15
CA ARG A 35 -3.26 22.03 -22.87
C ARG A 35 -4.03 21.17 -23.86
N GLN A 36 -3.36 20.19 -24.47
CA GLN A 36 -3.97 19.18 -25.34
C GLN A 36 -4.74 18.11 -24.55
N LYS A 37 -4.73 18.16 -23.21
CA LYS A 37 -5.32 17.15 -22.31
C LYS A 37 -4.82 15.74 -22.58
N VAL A 38 -3.60 15.62 -23.09
CA VAL A 38 -2.92 14.32 -23.28
C VAL A 38 -2.36 13.85 -21.93
N ILE A 39 -1.96 14.79 -21.09
CA ILE A 39 -1.35 14.52 -19.79
C ILE A 39 -1.91 15.43 -18.71
N GLU A 40 -1.82 14.96 -17.47
CA GLU A 40 -2.06 15.74 -16.26
C GLU A 40 -0.87 15.55 -15.31
N THR A 41 -0.27 16.65 -14.85
CA THR A 41 0.87 16.64 -13.93
C THR A 41 0.42 16.99 -12.52
N TRP A 42 0.95 16.31 -11.51
CA TRP A 42 0.66 16.63 -10.12
C TRP A 42 1.60 17.67 -9.51
N HIS A 43 1.10 18.49 -8.58
CA HIS A 43 1.89 19.50 -7.85
C HIS A 43 1.73 19.41 -6.32
N GLU A 44 2.84 19.45 -5.58
CA GLU A 44 2.88 19.42 -4.10
C GLU A 44 2.13 20.56 -3.39
N TYR A 45 1.81 21.64 -4.10
CA TYR A 45 1.04 22.77 -3.56
C TYR A 45 -0.48 22.49 -3.50
N GLU A 46 -0.95 21.39 -4.08
CA GLU A 46 -2.36 20.96 -4.03
C GLU A 46 -2.72 20.20 -2.74
N ILE A 47 -1.75 20.03 -1.83
CA ILE A 47 -1.97 19.36 -0.55
C ILE A 47 -2.72 20.30 0.40
N VAL A 48 -3.97 19.94 0.69
CA VAL A 48 -4.83 20.66 1.64
C VAL A 48 -4.18 20.70 3.02
N ALA A 49 -4.18 21.88 3.66
CA ALA A 49 -3.65 22.07 5.01
C ALA A 49 -4.28 21.05 5.99
N GLY A 50 -3.43 20.29 6.69
CA GLY A 50 -3.84 19.22 7.61
C GLY A 50 -3.79 17.80 7.03
N VAL A 51 -3.54 17.61 5.73
CA VAL A 51 -3.26 16.29 5.14
C VAL A 51 -1.79 15.94 5.32
N ASN A 52 -1.50 14.69 5.71
CA ASN A 52 -0.13 14.19 5.75
C ASN A 52 0.49 14.24 4.34
N ARG A 53 1.50 15.09 4.18
CA ARG A 53 2.20 15.35 2.91
C ARG A 53 2.69 14.07 2.24
N GLN A 54 3.25 13.15 3.02
CA GLN A 54 3.76 11.88 2.54
C GLN A 54 2.66 11.03 1.92
N HIS A 55 1.52 10.93 2.62
CA HIS A 55 0.38 10.15 2.14
C HIS A 55 -0.24 10.72 0.86
N ALA A 56 -0.21 12.05 0.69
CA ALA A 56 -0.65 12.69 -0.55
C ALA A 56 0.28 12.32 -1.71
N ILE A 57 1.60 12.47 -1.53
CA ILE A 57 2.62 12.10 -2.52
C ILE A 57 2.45 10.63 -2.94
N ASP A 58 2.35 9.69 -1.98
CA ASP A 58 2.15 8.26 -2.27
C ASP A 58 0.88 8.00 -3.08
N THR A 59 -0.17 8.77 -2.85
CA THR A 59 -1.47 8.60 -3.52
C THR A 59 -1.42 9.03 -4.98
N TYR A 60 -0.75 10.14 -5.28
CA TYR A 60 -0.58 10.59 -6.67
C TYR A 60 0.46 9.77 -7.41
N PHE A 61 1.55 9.40 -6.72
CA PHE A 61 2.54 8.48 -7.24
C PHE A 61 1.87 7.19 -7.74
N ARG A 62 1.02 6.55 -6.93
CA ARG A 62 0.30 5.30 -7.30
C ARG A 62 -0.63 5.41 -8.51
N LYS A 63 -1.07 6.62 -8.87
CA LYS A 63 -1.96 6.87 -10.02
C LYS A 63 -1.20 7.17 -11.32
N ALA A 64 0.10 7.42 -11.24
CA ALA A 64 0.87 7.89 -12.38
C ALA A 64 0.99 6.83 -13.48
N ASP A 65 0.53 7.11 -14.69
CA ASP A 65 0.75 6.26 -15.86
C ASP A 65 2.20 6.38 -16.37
N VAL A 66 2.81 7.53 -16.14
CA VAL A 66 4.20 7.84 -16.49
C VAL A 66 4.90 8.45 -15.28
N VAL A 67 6.07 7.92 -14.92
CA VAL A 67 6.92 8.42 -13.85
C VAL A 67 8.22 8.94 -14.44
N LEU A 68 8.51 10.22 -14.22
CA LEU A 68 9.75 10.87 -14.64
C LEU A 68 10.74 10.84 -13.47
N LEU A 69 11.81 10.05 -13.56
CA LEU A 69 12.88 10.04 -12.56
C LEU A 69 13.90 11.11 -12.92
N LEU A 70 13.96 12.19 -12.14
CA LEU A 70 14.85 13.31 -12.39
C LEU A 70 16.18 13.10 -11.64
N ILE A 71 17.17 12.58 -12.34
CA ILE A 71 18.39 12.02 -11.78
C ILE A 71 19.46 13.11 -11.62
N SER A 72 20.02 13.18 -10.42
CA SER A 72 21.11 14.06 -10.01
C SER A 72 21.91 13.41 -8.86
N SER A 73 23.01 14.03 -8.46
CA SER A 73 23.71 13.63 -7.23
C SER A 73 22.81 13.67 -6.00
N ASP A 74 21.95 14.69 -5.91
CA ASP A 74 21.01 14.85 -4.79
C ASP A 74 19.96 13.74 -4.79
N PHE A 75 19.46 13.36 -5.98
CA PHE A 75 18.53 12.23 -6.16
C PHE A 75 19.12 10.91 -5.70
N ILE A 76 20.36 10.60 -6.10
CA ILE A 76 21.04 9.35 -5.74
C ILE A 76 21.35 9.30 -4.24
N SER A 77 21.72 10.44 -3.64
CA SER A 77 22.03 10.52 -2.20
C SER A 77 20.81 10.56 -1.27
N SER A 78 19.61 10.74 -1.81
CA SER A 78 18.37 10.83 -1.04
C SER A 78 17.79 9.44 -0.80
N ASP A 79 17.88 8.94 0.43
CA ASP A 79 17.29 7.65 0.82
C ASP A 79 15.81 7.56 0.44
N TYR A 80 15.05 8.65 0.64
CA TYR A 80 13.63 8.69 0.31
C TYR A 80 13.36 8.54 -1.20
N CYS A 81 14.07 9.28 -2.05
CA CYS A 81 13.87 9.19 -3.50
C CYS A 81 14.42 7.87 -4.07
N TYR A 82 15.58 7.43 -3.58
CA TYR A 82 16.30 6.28 -4.11
C TYR A 82 15.75 4.96 -3.59
N SER A 83 15.51 4.80 -2.29
CA SER A 83 15.10 3.51 -1.73
C SER A 83 13.59 3.29 -1.70
N HIS A 84 12.77 4.35 -1.75
CA HIS A 84 11.32 4.22 -1.69
C HIS A 84 10.62 4.51 -3.02
N GLU A 85 10.70 5.74 -3.53
CA GLU A 85 9.95 6.13 -4.72
C GLU A 85 10.50 5.50 -6.01
N MET A 86 11.83 5.49 -6.18
CA MET A 86 12.47 4.88 -7.35
C MET A 86 12.24 3.37 -7.42
N GLN A 87 12.41 2.64 -6.32
CA GLN A 87 12.17 1.20 -6.27
C GLN A 87 10.72 0.86 -6.63
N GLN A 88 9.75 1.58 -6.06
CA GLN A 88 8.34 1.38 -6.42
C GLN A 88 8.05 1.76 -7.87
N ALA A 89 8.72 2.78 -8.41
CA ALA A 89 8.54 3.19 -9.80
C ALA A 89 9.04 2.09 -10.73
N MET A 90 10.21 1.52 -10.43
CA MET A 90 10.79 0.40 -11.18
C MET A 90 9.91 -0.85 -11.12
N HIS A 91 9.39 -1.23 -9.95
CA HIS A 91 8.43 -2.33 -9.85
C HIS A 91 7.19 -2.11 -10.71
N ARG A 92 6.65 -0.89 -10.73
CA ARG A 92 5.49 -0.55 -11.55
C ARG A 92 5.81 -0.57 -13.04
N HIS A 93 7.04 -0.23 -13.40
CA HIS A 93 7.54 -0.31 -14.77
C HIS A 93 7.68 -1.74 -15.26
N GLU A 94 8.32 -2.59 -14.47
CA GLU A 94 8.48 -4.02 -14.75
C GLU A 94 7.12 -4.72 -14.88
N ALA A 95 6.14 -4.31 -14.08
CA ALA A 95 4.76 -4.79 -14.16
C ALA A 95 3.92 -4.20 -15.31
N ASP A 96 4.52 -3.36 -16.18
CA ASP A 96 3.84 -2.57 -17.23
C ASP A 96 2.62 -1.77 -16.72
N SER A 97 2.60 -1.44 -15.43
CA SER A 97 1.53 -0.66 -14.77
C SER A 97 1.81 0.85 -14.78
N ALA A 98 3.06 1.24 -15.03
CA ALA A 98 3.48 2.61 -15.34
C ALA A 98 4.68 2.58 -16.31
N THR A 99 4.93 3.66 -17.02
CA THR A 99 6.17 3.84 -17.80
C THR A 99 7.15 4.70 -17.01
N VAL A 100 8.34 4.19 -16.72
CA VAL A 100 9.40 4.97 -16.06
C VAL A 100 10.34 5.54 -17.12
N LEU A 101 10.58 6.84 -17.03
CA LEU A 101 11.50 7.57 -17.90
C LEU A 101 12.60 8.20 -17.04
N PRO A 102 13.82 7.65 -17.02
CA PRO A 102 14.94 8.28 -16.35
C PRO A 102 15.45 9.49 -17.15
N ILE A 103 15.59 10.63 -16.47
CA ILE A 103 16.00 11.91 -17.05
C ILE A 103 17.22 12.43 -16.28
N LEU A 104 18.38 12.49 -16.92
CA LEU A 104 19.64 12.93 -16.35
C LEU A 104 19.70 14.46 -16.29
N LEU A 105 19.48 15.03 -15.11
CA LEU A 105 19.54 16.48 -14.89
C LEU A 105 20.98 16.97 -14.67
N ARG A 106 21.74 16.25 -13.83
CA ARG A 106 23.09 16.65 -13.40
C ARG A 106 24.08 15.50 -13.56
N PRO A 107 25.38 15.77 -13.78
CA PRO A 107 26.39 14.72 -13.83
C PRO A 107 26.37 13.91 -12.53
N VAL A 108 26.21 12.60 -12.65
CA VAL A 108 26.23 11.66 -11.51
C VAL A 108 26.59 10.27 -12.02
N ASP A 109 27.24 9.47 -11.17
CA ASP A 109 27.46 8.05 -11.46
C ASP A 109 26.14 7.28 -11.27
N ILE A 110 25.72 6.59 -12.33
CA ILE A 110 24.50 5.78 -12.39
C ILE A 110 24.79 4.29 -12.57
N THR A 111 26.07 3.91 -12.48
CA THR A 111 26.51 2.53 -12.67
C THR A 111 25.85 1.62 -11.63
N GLY A 112 25.17 0.58 -12.09
CA GLY A 112 24.46 -0.36 -11.21
C GLY A 112 23.16 0.16 -10.61
N ALA A 113 22.69 1.36 -11.00
CA ALA A 113 21.39 1.85 -10.57
C ALA A 113 20.25 0.95 -11.13
N PRO A 114 19.16 0.71 -10.39
CA PRO A 114 18.07 -0.17 -10.83
C PRO A 114 17.46 0.21 -12.19
N PHE A 115 17.42 1.51 -12.52
CA PHE A 115 16.93 2.05 -13.78
C PHE A 115 17.98 2.09 -14.91
N SER A 116 19.22 1.68 -14.66
CA SER A 116 20.33 1.79 -15.63
C SER A 116 20.12 1.00 -16.93
N HIS A 117 19.21 0.03 -16.92
CA HIS A 117 18.83 -0.75 -18.10
C HIS A 117 17.77 -0.06 -18.98
N LEU A 118 17.17 1.04 -18.51
CA LEU A 118 16.19 1.82 -19.26
C LEU A 118 16.89 2.88 -20.13
N GLN A 119 16.22 3.28 -21.22
CA GLN A 119 16.72 4.36 -22.06
C GLN A 119 16.70 5.68 -21.27
N MET A 120 17.89 6.21 -21.00
CA MET A 120 18.09 7.51 -20.37
C MET A 120 17.73 8.65 -21.33
N LEU A 121 17.16 9.71 -20.78
CA LEU A 121 16.93 10.99 -21.45
C LEU A 121 17.84 12.08 -20.84
N PRO A 122 18.40 12.99 -21.64
CA PRO A 122 18.42 12.99 -23.10
C PRO A 122 19.14 11.75 -23.66
N ARG A 123 18.77 11.33 -24.88
CA ARG A 123 19.26 10.06 -25.47
C ARG A 123 20.78 9.99 -25.68
N ASP A 124 21.44 11.14 -25.76
CA ASP A 124 22.89 11.25 -25.86
C ASP A 124 23.60 11.13 -24.51
N ASN A 125 22.84 10.96 -23.41
CA ASN A 125 23.31 10.93 -22.03
C ASN A 125 24.00 12.22 -21.55
N THR A 126 23.80 13.35 -22.26
CA THR A 126 24.32 14.63 -21.79
C THR A 126 23.40 15.19 -20.69
N PRO A 127 23.88 15.36 -19.44
CA PRO A 127 23.06 15.92 -18.37
C PRO A 127 22.52 17.30 -18.73
N VAL A 128 21.25 17.58 -18.45
CA VAL A 128 20.58 18.86 -18.80
C VAL A 128 21.42 20.08 -18.41
N THR A 129 22.05 20.06 -17.24
CA THR A 129 22.89 21.17 -16.75
C THR A 129 24.16 21.44 -17.58
N LEU A 130 24.61 20.50 -18.41
CA LEU A 130 25.77 20.65 -19.29
C LEU A 130 25.40 21.08 -20.72
N TRP A 131 24.10 21.13 -21.06
CA TRP A 131 23.67 21.68 -22.35
C TRP A 131 23.95 23.18 -22.41
N LYS A 132 24.47 23.64 -23.56
CA LYS A 132 24.67 25.07 -23.82
C LYS A 132 23.36 25.86 -23.68
N ASN A 133 22.25 25.22 -24.08
CA ASN A 133 20.91 25.75 -23.92
C ASN A 133 20.02 24.68 -23.26
N GLN A 134 19.59 24.93 -22.03
CA GLN A 134 18.73 24.01 -21.28
C GLN A 134 17.33 23.88 -21.88
N ASP A 135 16.82 24.94 -22.52
CA ASP A 135 15.51 24.88 -23.21
C ASP A 135 15.56 23.93 -24.41
N GLU A 136 16.72 23.83 -25.09
CA GLU A 136 16.91 22.87 -26.17
C GLU A 136 16.94 21.43 -25.64
N ALA A 137 17.61 21.20 -24.50
CA ALA A 137 17.59 19.90 -23.82
C ALA A 137 16.16 19.49 -23.45
N PHE A 138 15.40 20.39 -22.81
CA PHE A 138 14.02 20.13 -22.41
C PHE A 138 13.07 19.98 -23.59
N PHE A 139 13.31 20.66 -24.72
CA PHE A 139 12.58 20.44 -25.96
C PHE A 139 12.73 19.00 -26.45
N TYR A 140 13.96 18.49 -26.57
CA TYR A 140 14.19 17.11 -27.01
C TYR A 140 13.64 16.08 -26.02
N ILE A 141 13.85 16.30 -24.71
CA ILE A 141 13.24 15.46 -23.66
C ILE A 141 11.71 15.44 -23.81
N THR A 142 11.08 16.57 -24.10
CA THR A 142 9.62 16.65 -24.29
C THR A 142 9.13 15.87 -25.51
N GLN A 143 9.92 15.83 -26.61
CA GLN A 143 9.60 14.99 -27.77
C GLN A 143 9.68 13.50 -27.42
N ASP A 144 10.70 13.10 -26.66
CA ASP A 144 10.84 11.72 -26.21
C ASP A 144 9.74 11.30 -25.24
N ILE A 145 9.37 12.19 -24.31
CA ILE A 145 8.23 11.99 -23.41
C ILE A 145 6.93 11.84 -24.20
N ARG A 146 6.71 12.66 -25.24
CA ARG A 146 5.54 12.52 -26.13
C ARG A 146 5.49 11.14 -26.79
N GLN A 147 6.61 10.66 -27.33
CA GLN A 147 6.67 9.33 -27.94
C GLN A 147 6.36 8.22 -26.92
N ALA A 148 6.91 8.31 -25.71
CA ALA A 148 6.62 7.36 -24.64
C ALA A 148 5.14 7.39 -24.24
N ILE A 149 4.53 8.57 -24.20
CA ILE A 149 3.12 8.79 -23.91
C ILE A 149 2.23 8.22 -25.00
N ASP A 150 2.55 8.44 -26.27
CA ASP A 150 1.81 7.86 -27.40
C ASP A 150 1.90 6.33 -27.40
N THR A 151 3.06 5.79 -27.06
CA THR A 151 3.27 4.33 -26.92
C THR A 151 2.45 3.77 -25.76
N ARG A 152 2.48 4.44 -24.60
CA ARG A 152 1.70 4.05 -23.42
C ARG A 152 0.20 4.12 -23.70
N ALA A 153 -0.25 5.21 -24.32
CA ALA A 153 -1.63 5.38 -24.78
C ALA A 153 -2.04 4.24 -25.72
N SER A 154 -1.22 3.95 -26.73
CA SER A 154 -1.47 2.88 -27.70
C SER A 154 -1.52 1.51 -27.05
N LYS A 155 -0.62 1.22 -26.10
CA LYS A 155 -0.65 -0.02 -25.30
C LYS A 155 -1.96 -0.12 -24.53
N LEU A 156 -2.34 0.92 -23.80
CA LEU A 156 -3.57 0.97 -23.02
C LEU A 156 -4.83 0.78 -23.89
N ILE A 157 -4.78 1.25 -25.15
CA ILE A 157 -5.82 1.05 -26.16
C ILE A 157 -5.81 -0.39 -26.70
N GLN A 158 -4.64 -0.96 -27.00
CA GLN A 158 -4.50 -2.30 -27.61
C GLN A 158 -4.71 -3.45 -26.62
N SER A 159 -4.47 -3.23 -25.32
CA SER A 159 -4.78 -4.19 -24.26
C SER A 159 -6.29 -4.31 -23.97
N GLN A 160 -7.15 -3.63 -24.74
CA GLN A 160 -8.61 -3.83 -24.71
C GLN A 160 -9.05 -4.92 -25.73
N PRO A 161 -9.94 -5.87 -25.36
CA PRO A 161 -10.34 -6.92 -26.28
C PRO A 161 -11.20 -6.38 -27.44
N ILE A 162 -10.88 -6.79 -28.68
CA ILE A 162 -11.73 -6.58 -29.87
C ILE A 162 -12.82 -7.67 -29.87
N ILE A 163 -14.10 -7.31 -29.72
CA ILE A 163 -15.22 -8.22 -30.02
C ILE A 163 -16.10 -7.61 -31.11
N THR A 164 -16.24 -8.37 -32.20
CA THR A 164 -17.05 -8.11 -33.38
C THR A 164 -18.55 -8.12 -33.07
N ASN A 165 -19.23 -7.01 -33.35
CA ASN A 165 -20.66 -6.81 -33.15
C ASN A 165 -21.52 -7.81 -33.96
N LYS A 166 -22.37 -8.58 -33.27
CA LYS A 166 -23.58 -9.17 -33.84
C LYS A 166 -24.79 -8.39 -33.33
N LYS A 167 -25.51 -7.74 -34.27
CA LYS A 167 -26.67 -6.88 -34.03
C LYS A 167 -27.84 -7.62 -33.36
N VAL A 168 -28.38 -7.02 -32.31
CA VAL A 168 -29.81 -6.91 -31.93
C VAL A 168 -29.88 -5.56 -31.17
N GLY A 169 -30.65 -4.52 -31.49
CA GLY A 169 -32.05 -4.39 -31.90
C GLY A 169 -32.78 -3.57 -30.83
N SER A 170 -32.92 -2.24 -31.05
CA SER A 170 -33.92 -1.22 -30.55
C SER A 170 -34.62 -1.44 -29.19
N SER A 171 -34.93 -0.49 -28.30
CA SER A 171 -35.20 0.97 -28.23
C SER A 171 -35.19 1.34 -26.71
N SER A 172 -35.22 2.56 -26.15
CA SER A 172 -35.93 3.80 -26.49
C SER A 172 -35.40 5.01 -25.67
N THR A 173 -35.51 6.19 -26.29
CA THR A 173 -35.75 7.56 -25.74
C THR A 173 -34.72 8.24 -24.83
N ALA A 174 -34.05 9.21 -25.43
CA ALA A 174 -33.47 10.39 -24.81
C ALA A 174 -34.55 11.45 -24.50
N ASN A 175 -34.42 12.09 -23.34
CA ASN A 175 -34.86 13.43 -22.89
C ASN A 175 -34.86 13.33 -21.34
N ASP A 176 -34.10 14.09 -20.55
CA ASP A 176 -33.95 15.53 -20.55
C ASP A 176 -32.60 15.97 -19.97
N LEU A 177 -32.00 17.00 -20.58
CA LEU A 177 -30.90 17.79 -20.02
C LEU A 177 -31.46 19.14 -19.56
N LYS A 178 -31.26 19.46 -18.26
CA LYS A 178 -31.15 20.77 -17.60
C LYS A 178 -31.38 20.52 -16.09
N GLN A 179 -30.49 20.83 -15.13
CA GLN A 179 -29.68 22.02 -14.89
C GLN A 179 -28.51 21.67 -13.95
N PHE A 180 -27.37 22.33 -14.15
CA PHE A 180 -26.24 22.39 -13.20
C PHE A 180 -26.24 23.73 -12.45
N SER A 181 -25.84 23.69 -11.16
CA SER A 181 -25.14 24.70 -10.32
C SER A 181 -25.78 24.77 -8.91
N ASP A 182 -25.11 24.72 -7.75
CA ASP A 182 -23.68 24.64 -7.34
C ASP A 182 -23.64 24.27 -5.80
N PRO A 183 -22.54 24.37 -5.03
CA PRO A 183 -21.92 23.26 -4.31
C PRO A 183 -21.97 23.39 -2.77
N GLN A 184 -21.40 22.41 -2.05
CA GLN A 184 -21.10 22.36 -0.61
C GLN A 184 -21.95 21.38 0.22
N THR A 185 -21.58 20.10 0.15
CA THR A 185 -21.58 19.21 1.32
C THR A 185 -20.46 18.18 1.16
N GLN A 186 -19.48 18.22 2.07
CA GLN A 186 -18.49 17.14 2.20
C GLN A 186 -19.20 15.90 2.76
N GLU A 187 -19.63 14.98 1.89
CA GLU A 187 -20.20 13.73 2.35
C GLU A 187 -19.09 12.76 2.83
N LYS A 188 -19.21 12.31 4.09
CA LYS A 188 -18.47 11.16 4.60
C LYS A 188 -19.06 9.91 3.95
N GLY A 189 -18.22 9.01 3.45
CA GLY A 189 -18.69 7.77 2.84
C GLY A 189 -19.49 6.90 3.81
N TYR A 190 -20.47 6.17 3.30
CA TYR A 190 -21.42 5.37 4.06
C TYR A 190 -21.60 3.97 3.45
N VAL A 191 -22.13 3.02 4.22
CA VAL A 191 -22.42 1.65 3.77
C VAL A 191 -23.92 1.46 3.67
N VAL A 192 -24.38 0.84 2.60
CA VAL A 192 -25.74 0.33 2.45
C VAL A 192 -25.72 -1.19 2.37
N ASP A 193 -26.79 -1.81 2.85
CA ASP A 193 -26.98 -3.25 2.71
C ASP A 193 -27.40 -3.60 1.28
N GLY A 194 -26.87 -4.71 0.76
CA GLY A 194 -27.18 -5.19 -0.57
C GLY A 194 -26.19 -4.75 -1.66
N ILE A 195 -26.44 -5.26 -2.87
CA ILE A 195 -25.63 -5.01 -4.08
C ILE A 195 -26.27 -3.96 -5.00
N GLU A 196 -27.51 -3.55 -4.72
CA GLU A 196 -28.38 -2.81 -5.62
C GLU A 196 -27.72 -1.52 -6.10
N ASP A 197 -27.15 -0.74 -5.19
CA ASP A 197 -26.44 0.50 -5.51
C ASP A 197 -25.18 0.26 -6.34
N PHE A 198 -24.47 -0.84 -6.08
CA PHE A 198 -23.34 -1.25 -6.90
C PHE A 198 -23.83 -1.65 -8.30
N ALA A 199 -24.86 -2.49 -8.39
CA ALA A 199 -25.41 -2.98 -9.65
C ALA A 199 -26.00 -1.85 -10.52
N ALA A 200 -26.61 -0.83 -9.91
CA ALA A 200 -27.15 0.34 -10.61
C ALA A 200 -26.08 1.15 -11.36
N ALA A 201 -24.80 1.02 -10.97
CA ALA A 201 -23.70 1.68 -11.66
C ALA A 201 -23.35 1.05 -13.02
N ILE A 202 -24.02 -0.02 -13.45
CA ILE A 202 -23.80 -0.68 -14.75
C ILE A 202 -23.91 0.28 -15.95
N ASP A 203 -24.77 1.30 -15.85
CA ASP A 203 -24.96 2.29 -16.89
C ASP A 203 -23.79 3.30 -16.96
N THR A 204 -23.06 3.45 -15.86
CA THR A 204 -21.85 4.29 -15.74
C THR A 204 -20.56 3.56 -16.06
N VAL A 205 -20.62 2.24 -16.22
CA VAL A 205 -19.48 1.38 -16.54
C VAL A 205 -19.28 1.37 -18.07
N PRO A 206 -18.04 1.48 -18.56
CA PRO A 206 -17.73 1.36 -19.99
C PRO A 206 -18.33 0.09 -20.60
N ALA A 207 -18.80 0.18 -21.85
CA ALA A 207 -19.40 -0.96 -22.55
C ALA A 207 -18.48 -2.20 -22.58
N VAL A 208 -17.16 -2.00 -22.63
CA VAL A 208 -16.14 -3.05 -22.64
C VAL A 208 -16.06 -3.82 -21.31
N THR A 209 -16.31 -3.15 -20.18
CA THR A 209 -16.27 -3.76 -18.84
C THR A 209 -17.66 -4.14 -18.34
N ARG A 210 -18.71 -3.81 -19.08
CA ARG A 210 -20.12 -4.07 -18.71
C ARG A 210 -20.40 -5.56 -18.55
N ASP A 211 -19.88 -6.42 -19.42
CA ASP A 211 -20.08 -7.87 -19.31
C ASP A 211 -19.40 -8.45 -18.07
N LEU A 212 -18.18 -8.01 -17.78
CA LEU A 212 -17.46 -8.38 -16.55
C LEU A 212 -18.20 -7.84 -15.30
N PHE A 213 -18.75 -6.63 -15.38
CA PHE A 213 -19.55 -6.03 -14.32
C PHE A 213 -20.81 -6.84 -14.03
N VAL A 214 -21.57 -7.20 -15.07
CA VAL A 214 -22.74 -8.08 -14.98
C VAL A 214 -22.34 -9.42 -14.36
N TYR A 215 -21.27 -10.02 -14.86
CA TYR A 215 -20.76 -11.28 -14.34
C TYR A 215 -20.42 -11.20 -12.85
N ILE A 216 -19.74 -10.14 -12.40
CA ILE A 216 -19.43 -9.92 -10.99
C ILE A 216 -20.70 -9.74 -10.15
N CYS A 217 -21.68 -8.99 -10.64
CA CYS A 217 -22.94 -8.82 -9.96
C CYS A 217 -23.71 -10.14 -9.82
N ASP A 218 -23.74 -10.94 -10.88
CA ASP A 218 -24.42 -12.24 -10.88
C ASP A 218 -23.69 -13.26 -10.01
N TRP A 219 -22.36 -13.28 -10.07
CA TRP A 219 -21.52 -14.06 -9.16
C TRP A 219 -21.79 -13.69 -7.70
N ALA A 220 -21.80 -12.40 -7.35
CA ALA A 220 -22.02 -11.96 -5.97
C ALA A 220 -23.42 -12.33 -5.46
N ARG A 221 -24.46 -12.18 -6.30
CA ARG A 221 -25.82 -12.65 -5.99
C ARG A 221 -25.88 -14.15 -5.80
N ASN A 222 -25.12 -14.92 -6.59
CA ASN A 222 -25.03 -16.37 -6.43
C ASN A 222 -24.29 -16.73 -5.14
N LEU A 223 -23.21 -16.02 -4.81
CA LEU A 223 -22.42 -16.22 -3.59
C LEU A 223 -23.28 -16.11 -2.34
N GLU A 224 -24.17 -15.10 -2.27
CA GLU A 224 -25.09 -14.91 -1.14
C GLU A 224 -26.13 -16.04 -1.00
N LYS A 225 -26.39 -16.81 -2.06
CA LYS A 225 -27.27 -18.00 -2.02
C LYS A 225 -26.54 -19.26 -1.54
N VAL A 226 -25.28 -19.41 -1.92
CA VAL A 226 -24.51 -20.65 -1.67
C VAL A 226 -23.65 -20.60 -0.40
N ALA A 227 -23.28 -19.40 0.07
CA ALA A 227 -22.47 -19.19 1.27
C ALA A 227 -23.17 -18.22 2.23
N PRO A 228 -22.87 -18.25 3.55
CA PRO A 228 -23.45 -17.34 4.55
C PRO A 228 -22.80 -15.96 4.46
N VAL A 229 -22.94 -15.33 3.30
CA VAL A 229 -22.44 -14.01 2.98
C VAL A 229 -23.59 -13.01 3.10
N LYS A 230 -23.24 -11.77 3.44
CA LYS A 230 -24.07 -10.59 3.33
C LYS A 230 -23.37 -9.64 2.39
N LEU A 231 -24.04 -9.23 1.32
CA LEU A 231 -23.53 -8.20 0.42
C LEU A 231 -23.77 -6.81 1.02
N GLN A 232 -22.77 -5.95 0.91
CA GLN A 232 -22.89 -4.53 1.25
C GLN A 232 -22.22 -3.69 0.18
N THR A 233 -22.77 -2.50 -0.06
CA THR A 233 -22.17 -1.51 -0.97
C THR A 233 -21.69 -0.32 -0.15
N TYR A 234 -20.41 0.00 -0.25
CA TYR A 234 -19.85 1.21 0.34
C TYR A 234 -19.79 2.33 -0.69
N HIS A 235 -20.41 3.45 -0.35
CA HIS A 235 -20.34 4.73 -1.05
C HIS A 235 -19.16 5.52 -0.50
N GLY A 236 -18.11 5.64 -1.32
CA GLY A 236 -16.94 6.44 -1.03
C GLY A 236 -17.04 7.85 -1.61
N LYS A 237 -16.04 8.67 -1.31
CA LYS A 237 -15.90 10.00 -1.92
C LYS A 237 -15.76 9.88 -3.45
N SER A 238 -16.22 10.91 -4.17
CA SER A 238 -16.08 11.03 -5.63
C SER A 238 -16.74 9.88 -6.41
N HIS A 239 -17.95 9.47 -6.01
CA HIS A 239 -18.75 8.45 -6.70
C HIS A 239 -18.09 7.05 -6.76
N ARG A 240 -17.15 6.77 -5.84
CA ARG A 240 -16.57 5.43 -5.71
C ARG A 240 -17.58 4.49 -5.07
N LEU A 241 -17.85 3.36 -5.72
CA LEU A 241 -18.62 2.26 -5.14
C LEU A 241 -17.68 1.10 -4.80
N THR A 242 -17.95 0.41 -3.71
CA THR A 242 -17.21 -0.81 -3.34
C THR A 242 -18.19 -1.89 -2.91
N LEU A 243 -18.22 -2.99 -3.64
CA LEU A 243 -18.95 -4.19 -3.25
C LEU A 243 -18.13 -4.96 -2.22
N LEU A 244 -18.78 -5.28 -1.11
CA LEU A 244 -18.22 -5.93 0.06
C LEU A 244 -18.98 -7.22 0.34
N PRO A 245 -18.53 -8.38 -0.16
CA PRO A 245 -19.06 -9.67 0.26
C PRO A 245 -18.49 -10.04 1.63
N ARG A 246 -19.34 -10.03 2.67
CA ARG A 246 -18.98 -10.15 4.08
C ARG A 246 -19.55 -11.44 4.68
N LEU A 247 -18.78 -12.20 5.45
CA LEU A 247 -19.30 -13.36 6.18
C LEU A 247 -20.27 -12.91 7.28
N ARG A 248 -21.41 -13.59 7.45
CA ARG A 248 -22.49 -13.16 8.38
C ARG A 248 -22.15 -13.28 9.85
N ASP A 249 -21.15 -14.09 10.21
CA ASP A 249 -20.76 -14.34 11.60
C ASP A 249 -20.05 -13.13 12.22
N ASP A 250 -19.09 -12.53 11.51
CA ASP A 250 -18.25 -11.44 12.04
C ASP A 250 -18.00 -10.29 11.05
N MET A 251 -18.68 -10.31 9.91
CA MET A 251 -18.50 -9.33 8.83
C MET A 251 -17.05 -9.29 8.29
N ALA A 252 -16.28 -10.36 8.43
CA ALA A 252 -15.00 -10.50 7.74
C ALA A 252 -15.23 -10.56 6.22
N GLY A 253 -14.42 -9.82 5.47
CA GLY A 253 -14.44 -9.86 4.00
C GLY A 253 -13.15 -10.48 3.50
N LEU A 254 -13.24 -11.52 2.67
CA LEU A 254 -12.07 -12.08 2.00
C LEU A 254 -11.58 -11.11 0.93
N ILE A 255 -12.50 -10.47 0.21
CA ILE A 255 -12.19 -9.52 -0.87
C ILE A 255 -12.96 -8.21 -0.75
N SER A 256 -12.55 -7.22 -1.54
CA SER A 256 -13.32 -5.99 -1.80
C SER A 256 -13.23 -5.66 -3.28
N ILE A 257 -14.39 -5.42 -3.90
CA ILE A 257 -14.47 -5.13 -5.34
C ILE A 257 -14.79 -3.65 -5.52
N TYR A 258 -13.85 -2.90 -6.08
CA TYR A 258 -13.98 -1.48 -6.31
C TYR A 258 -14.53 -1.22 -7.70
N ASN A 259 -15.50 -0.31 -7.78
CA ASN A 259 -15.88 0.39 -9.00
C ASN A 259 -15.52 1.87 -8.82
N VAL A 260 -14.48 2.31 -9.52
CA VAL A 260 -14.06 3.72 -9.54
C VAL A 260 -14.29 4.23 -10.97
N ASN A 261 -15.31 5.06 -11.15
CA ASN A 261 -15.66 5.65 -12.45
C ASN A 261 -15.77 4.60 -13.58
N GLY A 262 -16.37 3.44 -13.28
CA GLY A 262 -16.56 2.36 -14.24
C GLY A 262 -15.40 1.37 -14.36
N THR A 263 -14.27 1.61 -13.68
CA THR A 263 -13.15 0.65 -13.63
C THR A 263 -13.28 -0.29 -12.45
N LEU A 264 -13.28 -1.59 -12.74
CA LEU A 264 -13.36 -2.66 -11.75
C LEU A 264 -11.97 -3.10 -11.28
N SER A 265 -11.77 -3.22 -9.98
CA SER A 265 -10.58 -3.84 -9.39
C SER A 265 -10.92 -4.64 -8.14
N LEU A 266 -10.12 -5.67 -7.85
CA LEU A 266 -10.37 -6.60 -6.77
C LEU A 266 -9.16 -6.62 -5.82
N GLN A 267 -9.43 -6.37 -4.53
CA GLN A 267 -8.43 -6.42 -3.46
C GLN A 267 -8.68 -7.65 -2.57
N PHE A 268 -7.59 -8.29 -2.15
CA PHE A 268 -7.63 -9.44 -1.24
C PHE A 268 -7.20 -9.05 0.18
N TRP A 269 -7.86 -9.65 1.17
CA TRP A 269 -7.50 -9.55 2.57
C TRP A 269 -6.76 -10.81 3.00
N ARG A 270 -5.47 -10.91 2.65
CA ARG A 270 -4.63 -12.10 2.91
C ARG A 270 -4.74 -12.61 4.36
N SER A 271 -4.74 -11.71 5.33
CA SER A 271 -4.87 -12.08 6.75
C SER A 271 -6.18 -12.83 7.05
N VAL A 272 -7.28 -12.48 6.38
CA VAL A 272 -8.56 -13.18 6.52
C VAL A 272 -8.48 -14.56 5.86
N PHE A 273 -7.88 -14.64 4.67
CA PHE A 273 -7.63 -15.90 3.97
C PHE A 273 -6.78 -16.87 4.79
N VAL A 274 -5.67 -16.42 5.37
CA VAL A 274 -4.78 -17.27 6.20
C VAL A 274 -5.55 -17.95 7.33
N HIS A 275 -6.53 -17.25 7.92
CA HIS A 275 -7.28 -17.76 9.05
C HIS A 275 -8.52 -18.56 8.68
N ARG A 276 -9.18 -18.20 7.57
CA ARG A 276 -10.51 -18.73 7.24
C ARG A 276 -10.52 -19.59 5.98
N ALA A 277 -9.67 -19.29 5.00
CA ALA A 277 -9.60 -20.01 3.74
C ALA A 277 -8.16 -20.34 3.29
N PRO A 278 -7.35 -21.00 4.14
CA PRO A 278 -5.94 -21.26 3.83
C PRO A 278 -5.73 -22.19 2.63
N LEU A 279 -6.67 -23.11 2.33
CA LEU A 279 -6.57 -24.00 1.18
C LEU A 279 -6.75 -23.20 -0.12
N HIS A 280 -7.79 -22.39 -0.19
CA HIS A 280 -8.06 -21.58 -1.38
C HIS A 280 -7.08 -20.41 -1.51
N LEU A 281 -6.46 -19.94 -0.42
CA LEU A 281 -5.33 -19.00 -0.51
C LEU A 281 -4.18 -19.60 -1.32
N ARG A 282 -3.81 -20.87 -1.08
CA ARG A 282 -2.74 -21.55 -1.83
C ARG A 282 -3.09 -21.69 -3.31
N LEU A 283 -4.33 -22.08 -3.61
CA LEU A 283 -4.80 -22.21 -4.98
C LEU A 283 -4.74 -20.87 -5.72
N ILE A 284 -5.10 -19.77 -5.05
CA ILE A 284 -4.97 -18.42 -5.60
C ILE A 284 -3.48 -18.10 -5.80
N GLU A 285 -2.64 -18.22 -4.78
CA GLU A 285 -1.21 -17.88 -4.87
C GLU A 285 -0.46 -18.69 -5.94
N GLN A 286 -0.86 -19.93 -6.19
CA GLN A 286 -0.30 -20.79 -7.24
C GLN A 286 -0.67 -20.33 -8.66
N HIS A 287 -1.95 -19.98 -8.90
CA HIS A 287 -2.44 -19.65 -10.24
C HIS A 287 -2.22 -18.18 -10.60
N TYR A 288 -2.11 -17.32 -9.60
CA TYR A 288 -2.23 -15.88 -9.75
C TYR A 288 -1.10 -15.09 -9.10
N GLY A 289 -0.15 -15.76 -8.43
CA GLY A 289 0.96 -15.12 -7.72
C GLY A 289 0.60 -14.67 -6.30
N GLU A 290 1.61 -14.22 -5.56
CA GLU A 290 1.46 -13.94 -4.13
C GLU A 290 0.43 -12.83 -3.83
N VAL A 291 -0.49 -13.15 -2.92
CA VAL A 291 -1.59 -12.27 -2.52
C VAL A 291 -1.18 -11.51 -1.26
N GLY A 292 -0.60 -10.31 -1.38
CA GLY A 292 -0.24 -9.44 -0.26
C GLY A 292 -1.36 -8.50 0.21
N GLN A 293 -1.16 -7.82 1.35
CA GLN A 293 -2.06 -6.72 1.74
C GLN A 293 -1.95 -5.57 0.74
N GLY A 294 -3.03 -5.31 -0.02
CA GLY A 294 -3.05 -4.25 -1.04
C GLY A 294 -2.58 -4.69 -2.42
N ASN A 295 -2.34 -5.99 -2.67
CA ASN A 295 -2.10 -6.50 -4.02
C ASN A 295 -3.42 -6.54 -4.82
N TYR A 296 -3.36 -6.06 -6.07
CA TYR A 296 -4.45 -6.15 -7.03
C TYR A 296 -4.12 -7.25 -8.03
N LEU A 297 -5.07 -8.14 -8.26
CA LEU A 297 -4.92 -9.18 -9.27
C LEU A 297 -5.29 -8.61 -10.64
N HIS A 298 -4.34 -8.64 -11.57
CA HIS A 298 -4.50 -8.06 -12.92
C HIS A 298 -5.20 -9.00 -13.90
N LYS A 299 -5.32 -10.30 -13.56
CA LYS A 299 -6.08 -11.29 -14.32
C LYS A 299 -7.35 -11.65 -13.56
N ILE A 300 -8.46 -11.01 -13.94
CA ILE A 300 -9.79 -11.31 -13.44
C ILE A 300 -10.49 -12.17 -14.50
N ASP A 301 -10.56 -13.47 -14.26
CA ASP A 301 -11.24 -14.44 -15.12
C ASP A 301 -12.27 -15.27 -14.33
N GLN A 302 -13.04 -16.12 -15.00
CA GLN A 302 -14.09 -16.93 -14.37
C GLN A 302 -13.53 -17.91 -13.34
N ASN A 303 -12.35 -18.49 -13.61
CA ASN A 303 -11.69 -19.44 -12.72
C ASN A 303 -11.37 -18.81 -11.36
N LEU A 304 -11.00 -17.52 -11.33
CA LEU A 304 -10.79 -16.79 -10.08
C LEU A 304 -12.06 -16.75 -9.22
N PHE A 305 -13.22 -16.52 -9.82
CA PHE A 305 -14.49 -16.43 -9.08
C PHE A 305 -15.02 -17.78 -8.62
N ASP A 306 -14.71 -18.86 -9.32
CA ASP A 306 -14.95 -20.23 -8.84
C ASP A 306 -14.09 -20.54 -7.59
N ILE A 307 -12.81 -20.19 -7.63
CA ILE A 307 -11.90 -20.33 -6.49
C ILE A 307 -12.36 -19.46 -5.31
N LEU A 308 -12.79 -18.23 -5.57
CA LEU A 308 -13.34 -17.34 -4.53
C LEU A 308 -14.62 -17.90 -3.91
N THR A 309 -15.53 -18.47 -4.70
CA THR A 309 -16.75 -19.09 -4.20
C THR A 309 -16.42 -20.20 -3.21
N ASN A 310 -15.49 -21.08 -3.56
CA ASN A 310 -15.05 -22.14 -2.66
C ASN A 310 -14.25 -21.61 -1.46
N ALA A 311 -13.52 -20.50 -1.60
CA ALA A 311 -12.86 -19.83 -0.47
C ALA A 311 -13.86 -19.31 0.57
N TYR A 312 -15.00 -18.73 0.13
CA TYR A 312 -16.06 -18.29 1.03
C TYR A 312 -16.79 -19.48 1.70
N LEU A 313 -16.90 -20.62 1.01
CA LEU A 313 -17.43 -21.86 1.61
C LEU A 313 -16.47 -22.44 2.65
N GLU A 314 -15.16 -22.49 2.33
CA GLU A 314 -14.10 -22.88 3.29
C GLU A 314 -14.13 -21.97 4.52
N ALA A 315 -14.19 -20.66 4.32
CA ALA A 315 -14.27 -19.67 5.40
C ALA A 315 -15.51 -19.81 6.28
N ALA A 316 -16.59 -20.38 5.74
CA ALA A 316 -17.81 -20.69 6.45
C ALA A 316 -17.85 -22.11 7.04
N ASN A 317 -16.77 -22.90 6.89
CA ASN A 317 -16.73 -24.33 7.22
C ASN A 317 -17.83 -25.15 6.53
N LEU A 318 -18.17 -24.80 5.28
CA LEU A 318 -19.14 -25.51 4.44
C LEU A 318 -18.46 -26.39 3.38
N PRO A 319 -19.15 -27.43 2.87
CA PRO A 319 -18.64 -28.23 1.76
C PRO A 319 -18.41 -27.37 0.51
N VAL A 320 -17.25 -27.52 -0.12
CA VAL A 320 -16.92 -26.84 -1.39
C VAL A 320 -17.68 -27.45 -2.57
N ILE A 321 -18.08 -26.63 -3.54
CA ILE A 321 -18.94 -27.02 -4.68
C ILE A 321 -18.14 -27.81 -5.72
N THR A 322 -16.89 -27.42 -5.93
CA THR A 322 -15.96 -28.13 -6.81
C THR A 322 -14.79 -28.63 -5.96
N PRO A 323 -14.71 -29.94 -5.66
CA PRO A 323 -13.47 -30.49 -5.14
C PRO A 323 -12.46 -30.36 -6.28
N SER A 324 -11.47 -29.47 -6.17
CA SER A 324 -10.38 -29.54 -7.13
C SER A 324 -9.70 -30.90 -6.89
N GLU A 325 -9.64 -31.74 -7.93
CA GLU A 325 -8.95 -33.04 -7.92
C GLU A 325 -7.43 -32.90 -7.59
N GLN A 326 -6.97 -31.67 -7.36
CA GLN A 326 -5.61 -31.26 -7.06
C GLN A 326 -5.36 -30.94 -5.57
N LEU A 327 -6.34 -31.05 -4.67
CA LEU A 327 -6.11 -30.91 -3.23
C LEU A 327 -5.43 -32.19 -2.68
N THR A 328 -4.14 -32.36 -2.97
CA THR A 328 -3.29 -33.40 -2.39
C THR A 328 -3.21 -33.26 -0.86
N GLU A 329 -2.85 -34.32 -0.13
CA GLU A 329 -2.66 -34.30 1.33
C GLU A 329 -1.65 -33.21 1.79
N GLU A 330 -0.79 -32.72 0.89
CA GLU A 330 0.14 -31.61 1.09
C GLU A 330 -0.58 -30.27 1.35
N TYR A 331 -1.81 -30.08 0.84
CA TYR A 331 -2.62 -28.87 1.07
C TYR A 331 -3.14 -28.76 2.50
N LYS A 332 -3.28 -29.88 3.23
CA LYS A 332 -3.80 -29.89 4.61
C LYS A 332 -2.80 -29.46 5.68
N GLN A 333 -1.51 -29.33 5.34
CA GLN A 333 -0.51 -28.85 6.29
C GLN A 333 -0.68 -27.34 6.55
N PRO A 334 -0.36 -26.81 7.75
CA PRO A 334 -0.40 -25.37 8.00
C PRO A 334 0.50 -24.60 7.03
N LEU A 335 0.07 -23.42 6.57
CA LEU A 335 0.95 -22.52 5.82
C LEU A 335 2.20 -22.20 6.67
N PRO A 336 3.42 -22.28 6.11
CA PRO A 336 4.61 -21.85 6.84
C PRO A 336 4.45 -20.36 7.21
N GLN A 337 4.60 -20.02 8.49
CA GLN A 337 4.53 -18.63 8.95
C GLN A 337 5.69 -17.85 8.35
N LYS A 338 5.39 -16.90 7.46
CA LYS A 338 6.38 -15.95 6.93
C LYS A 338 6.64 -14.86 7.98
N ASN A 339 7.88 -14.35 8.06
CA ASN A 339 8.22 -13.26 8.97
C ASN A 339 7.39 -11.98 8.75
N SER A 340 6.82 -11.79 7.54
CA SER A 340 5.84 -10.74 7.24
C SER A 340 4.60 -10.77 8.14
N ASP A 341 4.21 -11.97 8.60
CA ASP A 341 2.98 -12.21 9.35
C ASP A 341 3.20 -12.04 10.87
N ARG A 342 4.46 -11.99 11.33
CA ARG A 342 4.84 -11.83 12.74
C ARG A 342 4.80 -10.35 13.18
N ASN A 343 4.59 -10.13 14.48
CA ASN A 343 4.61 -8.78 15.04
C ASN A 343 6.06 -8.29 15.13
N MET A 344 6.28 -7.02 14.80
CA MET A 344 7.61 -6.41 14.77
C MET A 344 8.32 -6.55 16.13
N ILE A 345 7.59 -6.36 17.23
CA ILE A 345 8.19 -6.46 18.57
C ILE A 345 8.68 -7.88 18.89
N ASP A 346 8.00 -8.92 18.42
CA ASP A 346 8.41 -10.31 18.69
C ASP A 346 9.74 -10.61 17.99
N LEU A 347 9.88 -10.13 16.75
CA LEU A 347 11.12 -10.25 15.97
C LEU A 347 12.28 -9.43 16.59
N ILE A 348 11.98 -8.26 17.15
CA ILE A 348 12.95 -7.44 17.89
C ILE A 348 13.43 -8.17 19.14
N VAL A 349 12.54 -8.82 19.88
CA VAL A 349 12.91 -9.59 21.08
C VAL A 349 13.81 -10.77 20.71
N GLU A 350 13.53 -11.48 19.60
CA GLU A 350 14.41 -12.54 19.09
C GLU A 350 15.81 -12.02 18.74
N ALA A 351 15.88 -10.89 18.02
CA ALA A 351 17.15 -10.23 17.71
C ALA A 351 17.89 -9.83 19.00
N ALA A 352 17.16 -9.30 19.99
CA ALA A 352 17.73 -8.89 21.28
C ALA A 352 18.37 -10.06 22.04
N PHE A 353 17.73 -11.24 22.05
CA PHE A 353 18.33 -12.44 22.65
C PHE A 353 19.59 -12.89 21.91
N LYS A 354 19.65 -12.79 20.57
CA LYS A 354 20.85 -13.17 19.80
C LYS A 354 22.07 -12.34 20.15
N ILE A 355 21.89 -11.05 20.45
CA ILE A 355 22.98 -10.16 20.91
C ILE A 355 23.12 -10.09 22.45
N SER A 356 22.48 -11.03 23.16
CA SER A 356 22.53 -11.15 24.62
C SER A 356 22.07 -9.90 25.39
N ALA A 357 21.06 -9.20 24.88
CA ALA A 357 20.50 -7.99 25.51
C ALA A 357 19.86 -8.26 26.89
N ASP A 358 19.62 -9.53 27.24
CA ASP A 358 19.21 -10.00 28.56
C ASP A 358 20.34 -9.99 29.59
N LYS A 359 21.60 -10.07 29.15
CA LYS A 359 22.79 -10.15 30.00
C LYS A 359 23.63 -8.87 29.98
N GLN A 360 23.59 -8.12 28.90
CA GLN A 360 24.38 -6.91 28.71
C GLN A 360 23.61 -5.80 28.00
N SER A 361 24.04 -4.56 28.22
CA SER A 361 23.42 -3.40 27.55
C SER A 361 23.83 -3.26 26.09
N VAL A 362 22.84 -3.13 25.22
CA VAL A 362 23.00 -2.99 23.77
C VAL A 362 22.60 -1.59 23.31
N SER A 363 23.20 -1.11 22.22
CA SER A 363 22.74 0.10 21.53
C SER A 363 21.55 -0.23 20.62
N LEU A 364 20.73 0.77 20.30
CA LEU A 364 19.67 0.61 19.30
C LEU A 364 20.22 0.27 17.91
N ALA A 365 21.38 0.84 17.55
CA ALA A 365 22.05 0.53 16.29
C ALA A 365 22.38 -0.96 16.18
N ASN A 366 23.05 -1.53 17.18
CA ASN A 366 23.42 -2.95 17.17
C ASN A 366 22.18 -3.86 17.15
N LEU A 367 21.12 -3.46 17.88
CA LEU A 367 19.87 -4.21 17.92
C LEU A 367 19.12 -4.14 16.58
N TYR A 368 19.16 -2.99 15.90
CA TYR A 368 18.61 -2.79 14.57
C TYR A 368 19.35 -3.60 13.51
N ASP A 369 20.69 -3.59 13.55
CA ASP A 369 21.51 -4.36 12.62
C ASP A 369 21.21 -5.86 12.74
N GLU A 370 21.15 -6.39 13.97
CA GLU A 370 20.78 -7.79 14.19
C GLU A 370 19.35 -8.09 13.73
N TYR A 371 18.40 -7.17 13.97
CA TYR A 371 17.03 -7.32 13.51
C TYR A 371 16.94 -7.42 11.98
N MET A 372 17.63 -6.54 11.25
CA MET A 372 17.64 -6.55 9.79
C MET A 372 18.35 -7.80 9.25
N ASN A 373 19.47 -8.19 9.85
CA ASN A 373 20.21 -9.40 9.47
C ASN A 373 19.41 -10.67 9.70
N SER A 374 18.68 -10.75 10.81
CA SER A 374 17.81 -11.87 11.15
C SER A 374 16.53 -11.95 10.29
N ASN A 375 16.16 -10.87 9.62
CA ASN A 375 14.89 -10.73 8.89
C ASN A 375 15.08 -10.09 7.51
N PRO A 376 15.81 -10.74 6.58
CA PRO A 376 16.04 -10.18 5.26
C PRO A 376 14.71 -9.92 4.51
N GLY A 377 14.60 -8.73 3.91
CA GLY A 377 13.40 -8.33 3.16
C GLY A 377 12.21 -7.87 4.02
N ILE A 378 12.38 -7.71 5.34
CA ILE A 378 11.31 -7.19 6.20
C ILE A 378 11.05 -5.70 5.94
N SER A 379 9.79 -5.35 5.70
CA SER A 379 9.37 -3.96 5.49
C SER A 379 8.99 -3.24 6.79
N LYS A 380 8.47 -3.99 7.77
CA LYS A 380 8.16 -3.48 9.12
C LYS A 380 9.47 -3.11 9.81
N GLY A 381 9.52 -1.97 10.50
CA GLY A 381 10.72 -1.58 11.23
C GLY A 381 11.94 -1.30 10.37
N SER A 382 11.78 -1.15 9.05
CA SER A 382 12.87 -0.98 8.09
C SER A 382 13.64 0.33 8.24
N THR A 383 13.12 1.30 9.01
CA THR A 383 13.84 2.55 9.33
C THR A 383 14.16 2.63 10.81
N HIS A 384 15.30 3.23 11.16
CA HIS A 384 15.65 3.54 12.55
C HIS A 384 14.54 4.29 13.28
N ALA A 385 13.87 5.26 12.63
CA ALA A 385 12.80 6.01 13.26
C ALA A 385 11.63 5.10 13.72
N SER A 386 11.18 4.19 12.84
CA SER A 386 10.12 3.24 13.18
C SER A 386 10.58 2.19 14.21
N PHE A 387 11.81 1.70 14.06
CA PHE A 387 12.41 0.72 14.93
C PHE A 387 12.59 1.23 16.35
N ASP A 388 13.28 2.36 16.49
CA ASP A 388 13.56 3.00 17.76
C ASP A 388 12.25 3.39 18.47
N ALA A 389 11.25 3.89 17.72
CA ALA A 389 9.94 4.20 18.28
C ALA A 389 9.28 2.96 18.90
N THR A 390 9.34 1.80 18.22
CA THR A 390 8.82 0.54 18.75
C THR A 390 9.57 0.13 20.02
N VAL A 391 10.91 0.07 20.00
CA VAL A 391 11.70 -0.31 21.19
C VAL A 391 11.40 0.62 22.36
N ASN A 392 11.37 1.94 22.12
CA ASN A 392 11.10 2.94 23.15
C ASN A 392 9.68 2.85 23.72
N TYR A 393 8.68 2.51 22.89
CA TYR A 393 7.31 2.27 23.36
C TYR A 393 7.23 1.05 24.29
N HIS A 394 8.04 0.02 24.05
CA HIS A 394 8.10 -1.21 24.86
C HIS A 394 9.10 -1.14 26.02
N CYS A 395 9.63 0.05 26.33
CA CYS A 395 10.59 0.27 27.40
C CYS A 395 9.90 0.84 28.66
N ILE A 396 10.02 0.15 29.79
CA ILE A 396 9.19 0.40 30.99
C ILE A 396 9.48 1.74 31.69
N ASN A 397 10.66 2.32 31.45
CA ASN A 397 11.14 3.54 32.10
C ASN A 397 11.36 4.69 31.10
N MET A 398 10.56 4.72 30.02
CA MET A 398 10.63 5.72 28.94
C MET A 398 9.30 6.41 28.71
N ARG A 399 9.30 7.74 28.53
CA ARG A 399 8.08 8.54 28.30
C ARG A 399 7.28 8.03 27.10
N SER A 400 7.96 7.53 26.07
CA SER A 400 7.38 7.06 24.81
C SER A 400 6.36 5.91 24.96
N ARG A 401 6.35 5.20 26.10
CA ARG A 401 5.33 4.16 26.39
C ARG A 401 3.91 4.74 26.56
N PHE A 402 3.81 6.04 26.85
CA PHE A 402 2.55 6.77 26.92
C PHE A 402 2.18 7.31 25.53
N SER A 403 1.55 6.48 24.70
CA SER A 403 1.05 6.89 23.38
C SER A 403 0.03 8.04 23.45
N ASP A 404 -0.72 8.12 24.55
CA ASP A 404 -1.55 9.27 24.93
C ASP A 404 -1.35 9.53 26.43
N VAL A 405 -0.84 10.71 26.78
CA VAL A 405 -0.57 11.10 28.18
C VAL A 405 -1.84 11.04 29.03
N ARG A 406 -3.02 11.25 28.43
CA ARG A 406 -4.32 11.16 29.12
C ARG A 406 -4.70 9.72 29.50
N LYS A 407 -4.03 8.73 28.92
CA LYS A 407 -4.25 7.29 29.15
C LYS A 407 -3.15 6.65 30.00
N ARG A 408 -2.34 7.45 30.71
CA ARG A 408 -1.21 7.00 31.53
C ARG A 408 -1.55 5.89 32.53
N TYR A 409 -2.79 5.84 33.04
CA TYR A 409 -3.27 4.86 34.01
C TYR A 409 -4.10 3.72 33.40
N GLN A 410 -4.11 3.56 32.07
CA GLN A 410 -4.91 2.53 31.41
C GLN A 410 -4.30 1.13 31.59
N LYS A 411 -4.95 0.27 32.39
CA LYS A 411 -4.45 -1.06 32.78
C LYS A 411 -4.17 -2.06 31.63
N ASN A 412 -4.73 -1.84 30.44
CA ASN A 412 -4.62 -2.77 29.31
C ASN A 412 -3.51 -2.39 28.30
N ALA A 413 -2.66 -1.42 28.61
CA ALA A 413 -1.56 -1.05 27.71
C ALA A 413 -0.57 -2.21 27.53
N TYR A 414 0.04 -2.33 26.35
CA TYR A 414 0.93 -3.46 26.04
C TYR A 414 2.14 -3.51 26.99
N TRP A 415 2.80 -2.38 27.25
CA TRP A 415 3.95 -2.32 28.16
C TRP A 415 3.60 -2.69 29.62
N ILE A 416 2.32 -2.62 29.99
CA ILE A 416 1.82 -3.09 31.30
C ILE A 416 1.63 -4.60 31.30
N THR A 417 0.99 -5.14 30.26
CA THR A 417 0.66 -6.57 30.18
C THR A 417 1.86 -7.43 29.80
N LYS A 418 2.80 -6.86 29.04
CA LYS A 418 4.02 -7.49 28.53
C LYS A 418 5.19 -6.48 28.59
N PRO A 419 5.76 -6.23 29.77
CA PRO A 419 6.97 -5.41 29.90
C PRO A 419 8.16 -6.16 29.30
N LEU A 420 8.93 -5.50 28.42
CA LEU A 420 10.00 -6.14 27.65
C LEU A 420 11.37 -5.51 27.88
N PHE A 421 11.50 -4.20 27.68
CA PHE A 421 12.79 -3.50 27.72
C PHE A 421 12.92 -2.55 28.91
N LYS A 422 14.17 -2.29 29.30
CA LYS A 422 14.60 -1.18 30.15
C LYS A 422 15.71 -0.39 29.49
N ARG A 423 15.73 0.93 29.74
CA ARG A 423 16.84 1.81 29.38
C ARG A 423 17.75 1.93 30.59
N VAL A 424 18.99 1.47 30.48
CA VAL A 424 19.98 1.51 31.57
C VAL A 424 20.82 2.79 31.55
N SER A 425 21.01 3.39 30.37
CA SER A 425 21.62 4.71 30.19
C SER A 425 21.22 5.28 28.83
N ARG A 426 21.58 6.53 28.54
CA ARG A 426 21.20 7.19 27.29
C ARG A 426 21.67 6.37 26.09
N GLY A 427 20.72 5.87 25.29
CA GLY A 427 21.00 5.05 24.11
C GLY A 427 21.38 3.59 24.40
N ARG A 428 21.29 3.12 25.66
CA ARG A 428 21.60 1.73 26.03
C ARG A 428 20.39 1.04 26.65
N TYR A 429 20.08 -0.14 26.12
CA TYR A 429 18.87 -0.89 26.42
C TYR A 429 19.21 -2.32 26.82
N MET A 430 18.33 -2.93 27.59
CA MET A 430 18.38 -4.34 27.97
C MET A 430 16.96 -4.92 27.95
N LEU A 431 16.87 -6.22 27.74
CA LEU A 431 15.67 -6.97 28.11
C LEU A 431 15.54 -6.99 29.64
N LEU A 432 14.31 -6.96 30.14
CA LEU A 432 14.04 -7.12 31.56
C LEU A 432 14.32 -8.55 31.99
N SER A 433 14.91 -8.71 33.17
CA SER A 433 15.03 -10.02 33.80
C SER A 433 13.66 -10.50 34.30
N GLN A 434 13.52 -11.80 34.53
CA GLN A 434 12.28 -12.35 35.10
C GLN A 434 11.94 -11.72 36.47
N GLU A 435 12.95 -11.42 37.28
CA GLU A 435 12.80 -10.73 38.56
C GLU A 435 12.24 -9.31 38.37
N GLU A 436 12.79 -8.55 37.41
CA GLU A 436 12.32 -7.19 37.11
C GLU A 436 10.90 -7.17 36.53
N VAL A 437 10.57 -8.14 35.67
CA VAL A 437 9.19 -8.31 35.17
C VAL A 437 8.23 -8.56 36.34
N THR A 438 8.57 -9.46 37.26
CA THR A 438 7.74 -9.76 38.43
C THR A 438 7.61 -8.55 39.36
N ALA A 439 8.70 -7.82 39.61
CA ALA A 439 8.67 -6.60 40.41
C ALA A 439 7.80 -5.52 39.77
N PHE A 440 7.95 -5.30 38.46
CA PHE A 440 7.14 -4.36 37.71
C PHE A 440 5.65 -4.70 37.78
N GLN A 441 5.29 -5.97 37.60
CA GLN A 441 3.90 -6.42 37.70
C GLN A 441 3.30 -6.20 39.10
N LYS A 442 4.08 -6.38 40.17
CA LYS A 442 3.65 -6.03 41.53
C LYS A 442 3.44 -4.53 41.68
N CYS A 443 4.33 -3.69 41.16
CA CYS A 443 4.15 -2.24 41.15
C CYS A 443 2.87 -1.82 40.41
N VAL A 444 2.53 -2.48 39.29
CA VAL A 444 1.27 -2.27 38.56
C VAL A 444 0.07 -2.64 39.42
N GLN A 445 0.10 -3.80 40.08
CA GLN A 445 -0.99 -4.27 40.96
C GLN A 445 -1.23 -3.31 42.14
N ASN A 446 -0.15 -2.82 42.75
CA ASN A 446 -0.19 -1.90 43.89
C ASN A 446 -0.33 -0.43 43.48
N ASN A 447 -0.43 -0.15 42.17
CA ASN A 447 -0.55 1.19 41.61
C ASN A 447 0.53 2.17 42.08
N VAL A 448 1.78 1.70 42.14
CA VAL A 448 2.94 2.47 42.61
C VAL A 448 3.19 3.67 41.67
N PRO A 449 3.23 4.92 42.15
CA PRO A 449 3.38 6.11 41.30
C PRO A 449 4.63 6.11 40.40
N LEU A 450 5.75 5.59 40.91
CA LEU A 450 7.05 5.57 40.25
C LEU A 450 6.99 5.02 38.81
N ILE A 451 6.30 3.89 38.60
CA ILE A 451 6.24 3.23 37.28
C ILE A 451 5.40 4.01 36.25
N TYR A 452 4.72 5.08 36.66
CA TYR A 452 3.94 5.97 35.81
C TYR A 452 4.63 7.31 35.53
N GLU A 453 5.81 7.55 36.08
CA GLU A 453 6.62 8.73 35.77
C GLU A 453 7.17 8.67 34.34
N ASP A 454 7.53 9.82 33.75
CA ASP A 454 8.04 9.85 32.38
C ASP A 454 9.28 8.97 32.22
N GLU A 455 10.23 9.07 33.14
CA GLU A 455 11.43 8.23 33.21
C GLU A 455 11.74 7.94 34.68
N TYR A 456 12.33 6.78 34.97
CA TYR A 456 12.79 6.41 36.31
C TYR A 456 13.96 5.41 36.25
N ASP A 457 14.70 5.31 37.35
CA ASP A 457 15.73 4.28 37.53
C ASP A 457 15.05 2.97 37.96
N VAL A 458 15.25 1.90 37.17
CA VAL A 458 14.65 0.57 37.41
C VAL A 458 15.11 -0.01 38.76
N SER A 459 16.28 0.38 39.27
CA SER A 459 16.73 -0.04 40.61
C SER A 459 15.84 0.49 41.75
N LEU A 460 15.16 1.63 41.57
CA LEU A 460 14.20 2.17 42.54
C LEU A 460 12.94 1.30 42.60
N MET A 461 12.48 0.81 41.45
CA MET A 461 11.34 -0.12 41.37
C MET A 461 11.63 -1.42 42.14
N LEU A 462 12.85 -1.95 42.06
CA LEU A 462 13.26 -3.13 42.83
C LEU A 462 13.25 -2.87 44.34
N LYS A 463 13.71 -1.69 44.78
CA LYS A 463 13.72 -1.30 46.19
C LYS A 463 12.32 -1.15 46.79
N GLU A 464 11.40 -0.52 46.06
CA GLU A 464 9.99 -0.37 46.48
C GLU A 464 9.31 -1.74 46.69
N ASN A 465 9.67 -2.73 45.88
CA ASN A 465 9.14 -4.09 45.97
C ASN A 465 9.66 -4.91 47.16
N HIS A 466 10.75 -4.47 47.81
CA HIS A 466 11.27 -5.08 49.04
C HIS A 466 10.79 -4.37 50.31
N ALA A 467 10.19 -3.18 50.19
CA ALA A 467 9.66 -2.40 51.30
C ALA A 467 8.16 -2.65 51.55
N GLN A 468 7.46 -3.29 50.60
CA GLN A 468 6.08 -3.78 50.68
C GLN A 468 6.06 -5.29 50.87
#